data_AF-A0A127HUT7-F1
#
_entry.id   AF-A0A127HUT7-F1
#
_cell.length_a   1.000
_cell.length_b   1.000
_cell.length_c   1.000
_cell.angle_alpha   90.00
_cell.angle_beta   90.00
_cell.angle_gamma   90.00
#
_symmetry.space_group_name_H-M   'P 1'
#
loop_
_entity.id
_entity.type
_entity.pdbx_description
1 polymer ?
#
loop_
_entity_poly.entity_id
_entity_poly.type
_entity_poly.pdbx_seq_one_letter_code
_entity_poly.pdbx_strand_id
1 'polypeptide(L)'
;MSNLRQLEVASATGFDPANTIIRFPEVEVITGLARATVYKRLKDDPTFPRPVPLSNSKSRGSPVGFVLAEVHAWVRQRIALRGEAA
;
A
#
# COMPACT_ATOMS: atom_id res chain seq x y z
N MET A 1 5.47 23.86 -37.14
CA MET A 1 6.52 22.98 -36.57
C MET A 1 6.25 22.87 -35.08
N SER A 2 5.48 21.86 -34.68
CA SER A 2 5.01 21.71 -33.31
C SER A 2 6.16 21.25 -32.40
N ASN A 3 6.70 22.16 -31.61
CA ASN A 3 7.53 21.79 -30.47
C ASN A 3 6.61 21.35 -29.33
N LEU A 4 6.33 20.04 -29.31
CA LEU A 4 5.85 19.32 -28.13
C LEU A 4 6.94 19.41 -27.06
N ARG A 5 6.97 20.52 -26.31
CA ARG A 5 7.64 20.54 -25.02
C ARG A 5 6.83 19.64 -24.10
N GLN A 6 7.31 18.41 -24.01
CA GLN A 6 7.10 17.49 -22.92
C GLN A 6 6.91 18.29 -21.63
N LEU A 7 5.68 18.29 -21.12
CA LEU A 7 5.38 18.85 -19.80
C LEU A 7 6.03 17.92 -18.79
N GLU A 8 7.27 18.25 -18.46
CA GLU A 8 7.98 17.71 -17.32
C GLU A 8 7.18 18.14 -16.09
N VAL A 9 6.32 17.24 -15.60
CA VAL A 9 5.54 17.45 -14.40
C VAL A 9 6.54 17.65 -13.28
N ALA A 10 6.69 18.89 -12.85
CA ALA A 10 7.55 19.28 -11.74
C ALA A 10 7.27 18.36 -10.55
N SER A 11 8.29 17.62 -10.14
CA SER A 11 8.26 16.72 -8.99
C SER A 11 7.75 17.49 -7.77
N ALA A 12 6.53 17.16 -7.34
CA ALA A 12 5.94 17.71 -6.15
C ALA A 12 6.80 17.32 -4.94
N THR A 13 7.20 18.35 -4.18
CA THR A 13 7.82 18.37 -2.86
C THR A 13 7.78 17.05 -2.06
N GLY A 14 8.95 16.41 -1.94
CA GLY A 14 9.43 15.67 -0.75
C GLY A 14 8.76 14.36 -0.33
N PHE A 15 7.63 13.94 -0.91
CA PHE A 15 6.94 12.72 -0.49
C PHE A 15 6.97 11.63 -1.56
N ASP A 16 7.66 10.53 -1.26
CA ASP A 16 7.68 9.34 -2.10
C ASP A 16 6.89 8.20 -1.43
N PRO A 17 5.69 7.85 -1.95
CA PRO A 17 4.89 6.77 -1.39
C PRO A 17 5.55 5.39 -1.54
N ALA A 18 6.51 5.21 -2.45
CA ALA A 18 7.26 3.96 -2.59
C ALA A 18 8.28 3.76 -1.47
N ASN A 19 8.75 4.87 -0.87
CA ASN A 19 9.70 4.88 0.24
C ASN A 19 9.05 5.28 1.59
N THR A 20 7.72 5.31 1.65
CA THR A 20 6.97 5.63 2.87
C THR A 20 6.43 4.36 3.51
N ILE A 21 6.78 4.13 4.78
CA ILE A 21 6.22 3.04 5.59
C ILE A 21 5.10 3.59 6.48
N ILE A 22 3.92 2.97 6.37
CA ILE A 22 2.77 3.24 7.23
C ILE A 22 2.56 2.13 8.27
N ARG A 23 1.90 2.49 9.37
CA ARG A 23 1.58 1.57 10.46
C ARG A 23 0.21 0.92 10.23
N PHE A 24 -0.05 -0.14 10.99
CA PHE A 24 -1.28 -0.92 10.87
C PHE A 24 -2.58 -0.08 10.94
N PRO A 25 -2.74 0.90 11.86
CA PRO A 25 -3.94 1.74 11.89
C PRO A 25 -4.21 2.48 10.57
N GLU A 26 -3.16 2.94 9.89
CA GLU A 26 -3.29 3.62 8.60
C GLU A 26 -3.71 2.63 7.50
N VAL A 27 -3.24 1.38 7.55
CA VAL A 27 -3.71 0.33 6.62
C VAL A 27 -5.22 0.10 6.79
N GLU A 28 -5.72 0.03 8.03
CA GLU A 28 -7.15 -0.12 8.30
C GLU A 28 -7.94 1.07 7.73
N VAL A 29 -7.46 2.30 7.94
CA VAL A 29 -8.08 3.53 7.40
C VAL A 29 -8.09 3.53 5.87
N ILE A 30 -6.95 3.25 5.23
CA ILE A 30 -6.81 3.32 3.76
C ILE A 30 -7.60 2.22 3.05
N THR A 31 -7.57 1.00 3.60
CA THR A 31 -8.25 -0.15 2.98
C THR A 31 -9.73 -0.25 3.36
N GLY A 32 -10.17 0.42 4.42
CA GLY A 32 -11.49 0.26 5.02
C GLY A 32 -11.72 -1.11 5.67
N LEU A 33 -10.67 -1.93 5.80
CA LEU A 33 -10.76 -3.26 6.40
C LEU A 33 -10.52 -3.20 7.91
N ALA A 34 -11.35 -3.91 8.66
CA ALA A 34 -11.08 -4.15 10.08
C ALA A 34 -9.81 -4.98 10.27
N ARG A 35 -9.11 -4.76 11.39
CA ARG A 35 -7.89 -5.48 11.79
C ARG A 35 -7.89 -6.99 11.54
N ALA A 36 -8.95 -7.67 11.97
CA ALA A 36 -9.07 -9.12 11.82
C ALA A 36 -9.06 -9.55 10.34
N THR A 37 -9.70 -8.76 9.48
CA THR A 37 -9.74 -9.00 8.02
C THR A 37 -8.38 -8.75 7.39
N VAL A 38 -7.63 -7.73 7.83
CA VAL A 38 -6.25 -7.51 7.36
C VAL A 38 -5.37 -8.71 7.69
N TYR A 39 -5.44 -9.25 8.91
CA TYR A 39 -4.70 -10.47 9.27
C TYR A 39 -5.11 -11.69 8.43
N LYS A 40 -6.40 -11.83 8.11
CA LYS A 40 -6.87 -12.88 7.20
C LYS A 40 -6.30 -12.71 5.79
N ARG A 41 -6.30 -11.49 5.25
CA ARG A 41 -5.72 -11.19 3.92
C ARG A 41 -4.24 -11.47 3.87
N LEU A 42 -3.49 -11.13 4.92
CA LEU A 42 -2.06 -11.46 5.02
C LEU A 42 -1.76 -12.96 4.91
N LYS A 43 -2.71 -13.81 5.30
CA LYS A 43 -2.59 -15.26 5.22
C LYS A 43 -3.06 -15.81 3.87
N ASP A 44 -4.21 -15.32 3.39
CA ASP A 44 -4.97 -15.98 2.32
C ASP A 44 -4.83 -15.29 0.95
N ASP A 45 -4.42 -14.01 0.92
CA ASP A 45 -4.35 -13.20 -0.30
C ASP A 45 -2.88 -12.85 -0.65
N PRO A 46 -2.28 -13.53 -1.64
CA PRO A 46 -0.88 -13.27 -2.02
C PRO A 46 -0.68 -11.90 -2.68
N THR A 47 -1.76 -11.21 -3.09
CA THR A 47 -1.70 -9.87 -3.67
C THR A 47 -1.77 -8.76 -2.62
N PHE A 48 -2.08 -9.10 -1.36
CA PHE A 48 -2.12 -8.13 -0.27
C PHE A 48 -0.70 -7.66 0.11
N PRO A 49 -0.51 -6.37 0.43
CA PRO A 49 0.80 -5.82 0.81
C PRO A 49 1.45 -6.58 1.96
N ARG A 50 2.76 -6.84 1.84
CA ARG A 50 3.48 -7.62 2.85
C ARG A 50 4.04 -6.72 3.95
N PRO A 51 4.06 -7.18 5.21
CA PRO A 51 4.62 -6.42 6.30
C PRO A 51 6.15 -6.33 6.20
N VAL A 52 6.68 -5.13 6.39
CA VAL A 52 8.11 -4.84 6.51
C VAL A 52 8.48 -4.85 8.00
N PRO A 53 9.38 -5.74 8.46
CA PRO A 53 9.90 -5.70 9.82
C PRO A 53 10.63 -4.38 10.11
N LEU A 54 10.32 -3.74 11.23
CA LEU A 54 10.98 -2.49 11.65
C LEU A 54 12.01 -2.69 12.77
N SER A 55 12.28 -3.95 13.13
CA SER A 55 13.33 -4.31 14.06
C SER A 55 14.00 -5.61 13.62
N ASN A 56 15.20 -5.85 14.14
CA ASN A 56 15.95 -7.09 13.91
C ASN A 56 15.43 -8.27 14.74
N SER A 57 14.48 -8.04 15.65
CA SER A 57 13.89 -9.10 16.48
C SER A 57 12.90 -9.92 15.66
N LYS A 58 13.02 -11.25 15.75
CA LYS A 58 12.02 -12.20 15.23
C LYS A 58 10.99 -12.61 16.29
N SER A 59 10.97 -11.96 17.45
CA SER A 59 10.00 -12.28 18.50
C SER A 59 8.58 -11.97 18.03
N ARG A 60 7.62 -12.73 18.57
CA ARG A 60 6.20 -12.42 18.38
C ARG A 60 5.92 -11.02 18.89
N GLY A 61 5.22 -10.22 18.08
CA GLY A 61 4.88 -8.83 18.42
C GLY A 61 5.93 -7.80 18.00
N SER A 62 7.03 -8.20 17.35
CA SER A 62 7.97 -7.24 16.77
C SER A 62 7.24 -6.28 15.80
N PRO A 63 7.56 -4.98 15.82
CA PRO A 63 6.82 -3.99 15.05
C PRO A 63 7.01 -4.20 13.55
N VAL A 64 5.91 -4.13 12.79
CA VAL A 64 5.91 -4.24 11.31
C VAL A 64 5.12 -3.11 10.67
N GLY A 65 5.60 -2.57 9.55
CA GLY A 65 4.91 -1.55 8.76
C GLY A 65 4.57 -2.05 7.35
N PHE A 66 4.01 -1.20 6.51
CA PHE A 66 3.64 -1.51 5.12
C PHE A 66 4.07 -0.38 4.20
N VAL A 67 4.47 -0.72 2.97
CA VAL A 67 4.81 0.30 1.96
C VAL A 67 3.52 0.95 1.46
N LEU A 68 3.43 2.28 1.56
CA LEU A 68 2.21 3.01 1.20
C LEU A 68 1.81 2.78 -0.26
N ALA A 69 2.76 2.81 -1.18
CA ALA A 69 2.49 2.59 -2.61
C ALA A 69 1.88 1.21 -2.88
N GLU A 70 2.28 0.16 -2.16
CA GLU A 70 1.73 -1.19 -2.29
C GLU A 70 0.29 -1.24 -1.78
N VAL A 71 0.01 -0.60 -0.63
CA VAL A 71 -1.35 -0.51 -0.08
C VAL A 71 -2.28 0.23 -1.04
N HIS A 72 -1.84 1.35 -1.60
CA HIS A 72 -2.59 2.06 -2.63
C HIS A 72 -2.77 1.22 -3.91
N ALA A 73 -1.77 0.45 -4.33
CA ALA A 73 -1.87 -0.42 -5.49
C ALA A 73 -2.93 -1.50 -5.30
N TRP A 74 -2.95 -2.16 -4.14
CA TRP A 74 -3.97 -3.14 -3.80
C TRP A 74 -5.38 -2.52 -3.78
N VAL A 75 -5.54 -1.32 -3.22
CA VAL A 75 -6.84 -0.61 -3.26
C VAL A 75 -7.28 -0.33 -4.70
N ARG A 76 -6.37 0.14 -5.56
CA ARG A 76 -6.66 0.35 -6.99
C ARG A 76 -7.08 -0.95 -7.68
N GLN A 77 -6.42 -2.07 -7.37
CA GLN A 77 -6.81 -3.38 -7.89
C GLN A 77 -8.23 -3.75 -7.45
N ARG A 78 -8.59 -3.55 -6.17
CA ARG A 78 -9.96 -3.79 -5.69
C ARG A 78 -11.00 -2.93 -6.42
N ILE A 79 -10.67 -1.66 -6.69
CA ILE A 79 -11.52 -0.75 -7.44
C ILE A 79 -11.70 -1.25 -8.89
N ALA A 80 -10.65 -1.73 -9.55
CA ALA A 80 -10.74 -2.26 -10.90
C ALA A 80 -11.62 -3.52 -10.97
N LEU A 81 -11.47 -4.44 -10.01
CA LEU A 81 -12.23 -5.70 -9.93
C LEU A 81 -13.71 -5.52 -9.56
N ARG A 82 -14.16 -4.32 -9.17
CA ARG A 82 -15.53 -4.09 -8.68
C ARG A 82 -16.63 -4.47 -9.69
N GLY A 83 -16.31 -4.48 -10.99
CA GLY A 83 -17.24 -4.84 -12.06
C GLY A 83 -17.11 -6.28 -12.55
N GLU A 84 -16.08 -7.01 -12.14
CA GLU A 84 -15.85 -8.42 -12.52
C GLU A 84 -16.45 -9.39 -11.51
N ALA A 85 -16.75 -8.92 -10.30
CA ALA A 85 -17.36 -9.70 -9.23
C ALA A 85 -18.91 -9.64 -9.25
N ALA A 86 -19.50 -9.77 -10.45
CA ALA A 86 -20.95 -9.95 -10.62
C ALA A 86 -21.33 -11.43 -10.62
#